data_AF-A0A7C9DLV0-F1
#
_entry.id   AF-A0A7C9DLV0-F1
#
_cell.length_a   1.000
_cell.length_b   1.000
_cell.length_c   1.000
_cell.angle_alpha   90.00
_cell.angle_beta   90.00
_cell.angle_gamma   90.00
#
_symmetry.space_group_name_H-M   'P 1'
#
loop_
_entity.id
_entity.type
_entity.pdbx_description
1 polymer ?
#
loop_
_entity_poly.entity_id
_entity_poly.type
_entity_poly.pdbx_seq_one_letter_code
_entity_poly.pdbx_strand_id
1 'polypeptide(L)'
;DPHVIAAVAKLFWHDRKVDKARNWLNRAVTLAPDIGDFWALYYKFELQHGTEENQKDVLKRCVAAEPKHGEKWQAISKAVENAHQPTEAILKKVVIALGKEESAAENSKH
;
A
#
# COMPACT_ATOMS: atom_id res chain seq x y z
N ASP A 1 -10.77 -11.53 -7.64
CA ASP A 1 -10.34 -10.17 -7.98
C ASP A 1 -9.42 -9.64 -6.88
N PRO A 2 -8.24 -9.10 -7.20
CA PRO A 2 -7.28 -8.66 -6.20
C PRO A 2 -7.68 -7.35 -5.49
N HIS A 3 -8.55 -6.51 -6.09
CA HIS A 3 -9.12 -5.35 -5.40
C HIS A 3 -10.09 -5.77 -4.30
N VAL A 4 -10.86 -6.84 -4.52
CA VAL A 4 -11.71 -7.42 -3.47
C VAL A 4 -10.87 -7.87 -2.27
N ILE A 5 -9.73 -8.51 -2.50
CA ILE A 5 -8.82 -8.95 -1.43
C ILE A 5 -8.28 -7.75 -0.65
N ALA A 6 -7.88 -6.67 -1.35
CA ALA A 6 -7.45 -5.44 -0.70
C ALA A 6 -8.58 -4.75 0.10
N ALA A 7 -9.81 -4.76 -0.41
CA ALA A 7 -10.98 -4.21 0.30
C ALA A 7 -11.30 -5.01 1.57
N VAL A 8 -11.26 -6.34 1.50
CA VAL A 8 -11.44 -7.22 2.67
C VAL A 8 -10.34 -6.97 3.71
N ALA A 9 -9.10 -6.76 3.26
CA ALA A 9 -8.00 -6.42 4.14
C ALA A 9 -8.22 -5.10 4.89
N LYS A 10 -8.69 -4.05 4.19
CA LYS A 10 -9.08 -2.77 4.82
C LYS A 10 -10.23 -2.96 5.82
N LEU A 11 -11.21 -3.79 5.50
CA LEU A 11 -12.32 -4.07 6.42
C LEU A 11 -11.83 -4.74 7.71
N PHE A 12 -10.95 -5.73 7.62
CA PHE A 12 -10.32 -6.33 8.81
C PHE A 12 -9.45 -5.34 9.58
N TRP A 13 -8.79 -4.41 8.89
CA TRP A 13 -8.01 -3.37 9.52
C TRP A 13 -8.90 -2.44 10.35
N HIS A 14 -10.00 -1.93 9.79
CA HIS A 14 -10.97 -1.11 10.53
C HIS A 14 -11.60 -1.86 11.70
N ASP A 15 -11.83 -3.17 11.57
CA ASP A 15 -12.35 -4.04 12.64
C ASP A 15 -11.29 -4.41 13.70
N ARG A 16 -10.09 -3.79 13.66
CA ARG A 16 -8.95 -4.02 14.56
C ARG A 16 -8.42 -5.46 14.55
N LYS A 17 -8.77 -6.25 13.53
CA LYS A 17 -8.30 -7.64 13.34
C LYS A 17 -6.96 -7.65 12.60
N VAL A 18 -5.92 -7.19 13.29
CA VAL A 18 -4.56 -6.99 12.76
C VAL A 18 -4.00 -8.26 12.07
N ASP A 19 -4.07 -9.42 12.71
CA ASP A 19 -3.51 -10.66 12.14
C ASP A 19 -4.19 -11.07 10.83
N LYS A 20 -5.52 -10.92 10.76
CA LYS A 20 -6.26 -11.20 9.53
C LYS A 20 -5.92 -10.16 8.47
N ALA A 21 -5.96 -8.88 8.80
CA ALA A 21 -5.61 -7.81 7.86
C ALA A 21 -4.22 -8.03 7.25
N ARG A 22 -3.21 -8.37 8.06
CA ARG A 22 -1.86 -8.71 7.59
C ARG A 22 -1.87 -9.86 6.59
N ASN A 23 -2.55 -10.96 6.90
CA ASN A 23 -2.58 -12.14 6.06
C ASN A 23 -3.27 -11.86 4.71
N TRP A 24 -4.36 -11.07 4.74
CA TRP A 24 -5.07 -10.63 3.53
C TRP A 24 -4.24 -9.65 2.69
N LEU A 25 -3.52 -8.71 3.31
CA LEU A 25 -2.58 -7.81 2.61
C LEU A 25 -1.44 -8.59 1.95
N ASN A 26 -0.85 -9.54 2.68
CA ASN A 26 0.19 -10.40 2.13
C ASN A 26 -0.32 -11.19 0.91
N ARG A 27 -1.55 -11.69 0.99
CA ARG A 27 -2.19 -12.39 -0.14
C ARG A 27 -2.46 -11.47 -1.33
N ALA A 28 -2.87 -10.22 -1.10
CA ALA A 28 -3.08 -9.23 -2.16
C ALA A 28 -1.79 -8.98 -2.95
N VAL A 29 -0.68 -8.69 -2.27
CA VAL A 29 0.61 -8.45 -2.92
C VAL A 29 1.25 -9.70 -3.53
N THR A 30 0.87 -10.89 -3.06
CA THR A 30 1.33 -12.15 -3.64
C THR A 30 0.56 -12.51 -4.92
N LEU A 31 -0.74 -12.21 -4.98
CA LEU A 31 -1.57 -12.48 -6.15
C LEU A 31 -1.41 -11.43 -7.25
N ALA A 32 -1.17 -10.18 -6.87
CA ALA A 32 -0.98 -9.06 -7.78
C ALA A 32 0.25 -8.23 -7.38
N PRO A 33 1.47 -8.79 -7.49
CA PRO A 33 2.71 -8.11 -7.12
C PRO A 33 3.00 -6.88 -7.99
N ASP A 34 2.37 -6.76 -9.15
CA ASP A 34 2.55 -5.63 -10.06
C ASP A 34 1.69 -4.40 -9.69
N ILE A 35 0.78 -4.55 -8.71
CA ILE A 35 -0.08 -3.46 -8.23
C ILE A 35 0.59 -2.76 -7.05
N GLY A 36 1.20 -1.61 -7.32
CA GLY A 36 1.90 -0.77 -6.34
C GLY A 36 1.01 -0.24 -5.22
N ASP A 37 -0.28 -0.05 -5.48
CA ASP A 37 -1.24 0.41 -4.46
C ASP A 37 -1.42 -0.62 -3.34
N PHE A 38 -1.34 -1.92 -3.64
CA PHE A 38 -1.42 -2.97 -2.62
C PHE A 38 -0.18 -3.00 -1.74
N TRP A 39 1.00 -2.79 -2.33
CA TRP A 39 2.24 -2.65 -1.56
C TRP A 39 2.20 -1.42 -0.68
N ALA A 40 1.71 -0.29 -1.18
CA ALA A 40 1.58 0.94 -0.41
C ALA A 40 0.61 0.76 0.77
N LEU A 41 -0.52 0.09 0.54
CA LEU A 41 -1.47 -0.24 1.60
C LEU A 41 -0.84 -1.17 2.65
N TYR A 42 -0.11 -2.19 2.21
CA TYR A 42 0.54 -3.14 3.11
C TYR A 42 1.65 -2.48 3.94
N TYR A 43 2.47 -1.64 3.31
CA TYR A 43 3.51 -0.88 4.00
C TYR A 43 2.90 0.09 5.01
N LYS A 44 1.84 0.81 4.65
CA LYS A 44 1.10 1.69 5.57
C LYS A 44 0.56 0.93 6.79
N PHE A 45 0.10 -0.30 6.59
CA PHE A 45 -0.38 -1.16 7.67
C PHE A 45 0.76 -1.58 8.61
N GLU A 46 1.90 -2.01 8.08
CA GLU A 46 3.06 -2.38 8.91
C GLU A 46 3.70 -1.17 9.61
N LEU A 47 3.57 0.05 9.06
CA LEU A 47 3.95 1.28 9.77
C LEU A 47 3.10 1.54 11.02
N GLN A 48 1.82 1.12 11.04
CA GLN A 48 0.89 1.38 12.14
C GLN A 48 0.79 0.22 13.14
N HIS A 49 0.93 -1.03 12.68
CA HIS A 49 0.69 -2.23 13.48
C HIS A 49 1.82 -3.26 13.41
N GLY A 50 2.86 -3.02 12.61
CA GLY A 50 4.00 -3.90 12.42
C GLY A 50 5.24 -3.47 13.17
N THR A 51 6.29 -4.28 13.07
CA THR A 51 7.64 -3.93 13.52
C THR A 51 8.47 -3.34 12.36
N GLU A 52 9.59 -2.72 12.69
CA GLU A 52 10.55 -2.23 11.68
C GLU A 52 11.05 -3.35 10.75
N GLU A 53 11.16 -4.58 11.25
CA GLU A 53 11.54 -5.74 10.43
C GLU A 53 10.48 -6.07 9.38
N ASN A 54 9.19 -6.05 9.75
CA ASN A 54 8.11 -6.27 8.79
C ASN A 54 8.05 -5.15 7.75
N GLN A 55 8.25 -3.90 8.16
CA GLN A 55 8.30 -2.77 7.24
C GLN A 55 9.43 -2.94 6.20
N LYS A 56 10.63 -3.35 6.66
CA LYS A 56 11.78 -3.63 5.78
C LYS A 56 11.52 -4.81 4.85
N ASP A 57 10.87 -5.87 5.32
CA ASP A 57 10.48 -7.02 4.48
C ASP A 57 9.53 -6.61 3.36
N VAL A 58 8.44 -5.91 3.70
CA VAL A 58 7.45 -5.44 2.71
C VAL A 58 8.10 -4.53 1.69
N LEU A 59 8.98 -3.62 2.14
CA LEU A 59 9.71 -2.72 1.27
C LEU A 59 10.64 -3.49 0.31
N LYS A 60 11.43 -4.43 0.83
CA LYS A 60 12.33 -5.26 0.02
C LYS A 60 11.56 -6.06 -1.03
N ARG A 61 10.43 -6.66 -0.64
CA ARG A 61 9.54 -7.41 -1.54
C ARG A 61 8.90 -6.51 -2.60
N CYS A 62 8.47 -5.31 -2.22
CA CYS A 62 7.94 -4.32 -3.16
C CYS A 62 9.00 -3.91 -4.19
N VAL A 63 10.23 -3.66 -3.77
CA VAL A 63 11.33 -3.31 -4.69
C VAL A 63 11.62 -4.47 -5.64
N ALA A 64 11.68 -5.71 -5.14
CA ALA A 64 11.88 -6.90 -5.95
C ALA A 64 10.72 -7.20 -6.92
N ALA A 65 9.50 -6.78 -6.59
CA ALA A 65 8.33 -6.96 -7.43
C ALA A 65 8.22 -5.93 -8.58
N GLU A 66 8.95 -4.82 -8.50
CA GLU A 66 8.95 -3.72 -9.48
C GLU A 66 7.55 -3.34 -10.01
N PRO A 67 6.60 -2.96 -9.14
CA PRO A 67 5.21 -2.73 -9.54
C PRO A 67 5.06 -1.57 -10.53
N LYS A 68 4.16 -1.74 -11.50
CA LYS A 68 3.89 -0.75 -12.57
C LYS A 68 2.44 -0.31 -12.66
N HIS A 69 1.55 -0.99 -11.94
CA HIS A 69 0.12 -0.72 -11.92
C HIS A 69 -0.36 -0.22 -10.56
N GLY A 70 -1.60 0.26 -10.52
CA GLY A 70 -2.19 0.96 -9.38
C GLY A 70 -2.55 2.38 -9.79
N GLU A 71 -3.73 2.83 -9.41
CA GLU A 71 -4.23 4.17 -9.73
C GLU A 71 -3.30 5.24 -9.13
N LYS A 72 -2.90 5.07 -7.86
CA LYS A 72 -2.04 6.05 -7.18
C LYS A 72 -0.58 5.84 -7.51
N TRP A 73 -0.16 4.58 -7.61
CA TRP A 73 1.16 4.24 -8.07
C TRP A 73 1.47 4.83 -9.45
N GLN A 74 0.58 4.65 -10.43
CA GLN A 74 0.80 5.19 -11.78
C GLN A 74 0.77 6.71 -11.80
N ALA A 75 -0.14 7.34 -11.05
CA ALA A 75 -0.19 8.80 -10.97
C ALA A 75 1.13 9.39 -10.43
N ILE A 76 1.72 8.76 -9.41
CA ILE A 76 2.97 9.22 -8.79
C ILE A 76 4.18 8.83 -9.64
N SER A 77 4.27 7.57 -10.08
CA SER A 77 5.40 7.06 -10.86
C SER A 77 5.57 7.78 -12.20
N LYS A 78 4.48 8.19 -12.85
CA LYS A 78 4.50 8.91 -14.14
C LYS A 78 4.73 10.42 -13.99
N ALA A 79 4.67 10.98 -12.79
CA ALA A 79 4.94 12.40 -12.60
C ALA A 79 6.40 12.72 -12.96
N VAL A 80 6.63 13.84 -13.64
CA VAL A 80 7.97 14.16 -14.20
C VAL A 80 9.05 14.26 -13.11
N GLU A 81 8.67 14.73 -11.92
CA GLU A 81 9.53 14.81 -10.73
C GLU A 81 9.97 13.43 -10.20
N ASN A 82 9.28 12.37 -10.61
CA ASN A 82 9.45 11.02 -10.11
C ASN A 82 10.09 10.05 -11.11
N ALA A 83 10.38 10.51 -12.34
CA ALA A 83 10.87 9.65 -13.42
C ALA A 83 12.18 8.89 -13.10
N HIS A 84 13.01 9.43 -12.20
CA HIS A 84 14.28 8.83 -11.79
C HIS A 84 14.27 8.33 -10.33
N GLN A 85 13.10 8.31 -9.68
CA GLN A 85 13.00 7.90 -8.29
C GLN A 85 12.96 6.36 -8.19
N PRO A 86 13.64 5.76 -7.20
CA PRO A 86 13.57 4.33 -6.97
C PRO A 86 12.17 3.92 -6.49
N THR A 87 11.82 2.64 -6.69
CA THR A 87 10.55 2.03 -6.25
C THR A 87 10.23 2.31 -4.78
N GLU A 88 11.24 2.31 -3.90
CA GLU A 88 11.08 2.68 -2.49
C GLU A 88 10.56 4.11 -2.29
N ALA A 89 11.09 5.07 -3.05
CA ALA A 89 10.68 6.46 -2.94
C ALA A 89 9.24 6.65 -3.47
N ILE A 90 8.91 5.99 -4.58
CA ILE A 90 7.55 5.96 -5.11
C ILE A 90 6.58 5.37 -4.08
N LEU A 91 6.93 4.23 -3.48
CA LEU A 91 6.12 3.57 -2.45
C LEU A 91 5.81 4.52 -1.29
N LYS A 92 6.83 5.19 -0.74
CA LYS A 92 6.65 6.16 0.35
C LYS A 92 5.74 7.32 -0.07
N LYS A 93 5.89 7.84 -1.29
CA LYS A 93 5.00 8.89 -1.83
C LYS A 93 3.54 8.41 -1.95
N VAL A 94 3.33 7.18 -2.43
CA VAL A 94 1.98 6.59 -2.54
C VAL A 94 1.36 6.40 -1.15
N VAL A 95 2.13 5.94 -0.16
CA VAL A 95 1.67 5.80 1.23
C VAL A 95 1.21 7.14 1.80
N ILE A 96 1.96 8.22 1.55
CA ILE A 96 1.59 9.57 1.97
C ILE A 96 0.30 10.03 1.27
N ALA A 97 0.16 9.76 -0.03
CA ALA A 97 -1.05 10.08 -0.78
C ALA A 97 -2.28 9.34 -0.23
N LEU A 98 -2.15 8.03 0.07
CA LEU A 98 -3.21 7.24 0.71
C LEU A 98 -3.62 7.80 2.08
N GLY A 99 -2.65 8.25 2.88
CA GLY A 99 -2.92 8.91 4.17
C GLY A 99 -3.77 10.18 4.02
N LYS A 100 -3.44 11.03 3.05
CA LYS A 100 -4.18 12.29 2.80
C LYS A 100 -5.62 12.04 2.36
N GLU A 101 -5.87 11.00 1.57
CA GLU A 101 -7.21 10.67 1.11
C GLU A 101 -8.12 10.11 2.20
N GLU A 102 -7.59 9.27 3.09
CA GLU A 102 -8.37 8.77 4.22
C GLU A 102 -8.81 9.94 5.11
N SER A 103 -7.90 10.87 5.41
CA SER A 103 -8.23 12.08 6.17
C SER A 103 -9.23 12.99 5.44
N ALA A 104 -9.12 13.14 4.12
CA ALA A 104 -10.08 13.93 3.33
C ALA A 104 -11.47 13.27 3.27
N ALA A 105 -11.52 11.94 3.14
CA ALA A 105 -12.76 11.17 3.12
C ALA A 105 -13.48 11.14 4.47
N GLU A 106 -12.73 11.21 5.58
CA GLU A 106 -13.30 11.36 6.93
C GLU A 106 -13.83 12.77 7.18
N ASN A 107 -13.13 13.80 6.70
CA ASN A 107 -13.54 15.20 6.85
C ASN A 107 -14.76 15.58 5.99
N SER A 108 -15.01 14.85 4.90
CA SER A 108 -16.17 15.07 4.01
C SER A 108 -17.46 14.41 4.50
N LYS A 109 -17.40 13.63 5.59
CA LYS A 109 -18.55 12.95 6.21
C LYS A 109 -19.15 13.73 7.39
N HIS A 110 -18.61 14.90 7.71
CA HIS A 110 -19.11 15.81 8.74
C HIS A 110 -19.76 17.04 8.12
#